data_AF-A0A965HQN9-F1
#
_entry.id   AF-A0A965HQN9-F1
#
_cell.length_a   1.000
_cell.length_b   1.000
_cell.length_c   1.000
_cell.angle_alpha   90.00
_cell.angle_beta   90.00
_cell.angle_gamma   90.00
#
_symmetry.space_group_name_H-M   'P 1'
#
loop_
_entity.id
_entity.type
_entity.pdbx_description
1 polymer ?
#
loop_
_entity_poly.entity_id
_entity_poly.type
_entity_poly.pdbx_seq_one_letter_code
_entity_poly.pdbx_strand_id
1 'polypeptide(L)'
;DTGVAVKIPEGFAGFVFNRSGQGKKGIILLNSVGVIDSDYRGNIKVALKNISDDKYEINIGDRIAQLVIMPIILCDFVDSWNDTKRSIGAFGSTGKQ
;
A
#
# COMPACT_ATOMS: atom_id res chain seq x y z
N ASP A 1 -3.58 5.15 -15.34
CA ASP A 1 -4.20 3.85 -15.63
C ASP A 1 -3.08 2.89 -16.04
N THR A 2 -3.09 1.62 -15.60
CA THR A 2 -2.00 0.68 -15.92
C THR A 2 -2.28 -0.21 -17.13
N GLY A 3 -3.52 -0.27 -17.60
CA GLY A 3 -3.94 -1.22 -18.64
C GLY A 3 -4.02 -2.68 -18.16
N VAL A 4 -3.87 -2.95 -16.86
CA VAL A 4 -3.78 -4.31 -16.29
C VAL A 4 -4.91 -4.54 -15.30
N ALA A 5 -5.65 -5.63 -15.48
CA ALA A 5 -6.56 -6.19 -14.49
C ALA A 5 -6.04 -7.56 -14.03
N VAL A 6 -6.34 -7.94 -12.79
CA VAL A 6 -5.88 -9.20 -12.19
C VAL A 6 -7.03 -9.90 -11.48
N LYS A 7 -6.96 -11.24 -11.41
CA LYS A 7 -7.79 -12.05 -10.52
C LYS A 7 -6.89 -12.60 -9.41
N ILE A 8 -6.93 -11.97 -8.24
CA ILE A 8 -6.15 -12.41 -7.09
C ILE A 8 -6.93 -13.54 -6.38
N PRO A 9 -6.27 -14.64 -5.97
CA PRO A 9 -6.93 -15.71 -5.21
C PRO A 9 -7.47 -15.20 -3.87
N GLU A 10 -8.57 -15.79 -3.41
CA GLU A 10 -9.08 -15.56 -2.05
C GLU A 10 -8.02 -15.95 -1.01
N GLY A 11 -7.95 -15.22 0.10
CA GLY A 11 -6.89 -15.35 1.10
C GLY A 11 -5.59 -14.60 0.73
N PHE A 12 -5.56 -13.89 -0.40
CA PHE A 12 -4.47 -13.01 -0.80
C PHE A 12 -4.99 -11.61 -1.13
N ALA A 13 -4.09 -10.63 -1.06
CA ALA A 13 -4.33 -9.28 -1.56
C ALA A 13 -3.13 -8.79 -2.38
N GLY A 14 -3.41 -7.85 -3.28
CA GLY A 14 -2.39 -7.17 -4.05
C GLY A 14 -1.99 -5.86 -3.37
N PHE A 15 -0.70 -5.61 -3.27
CA PHE A 15 -0.15 -4.41 -2.65
C PHE A 15 0.69 -3.65 -3.68
N VAL A 16 0.18 -2.50 -4.10
CA VAL A 16 0.86 -1.57 -5.00
C VAL A 16 1.75 -0.67 -4.16
N PHE A 17 3.06 -0.79 -4.36
CA PHE A 17 4.08 0.03 -3.70
C PHE A 17 4.74 1.00 -4.68
N ASN A 18 5.27 2.08 -4.11
CA ASN A 18 6.16 2.98 -4.81
C ASN A 18 7.48 2.27 -5.16
N ARG A 19 8.11 2.65 -6.27
CA ARG A 19 9.49 2.26 -6.60
C ARG A 19 10.46 3.17 -5.84
N SER A 20 11.48 2.62 -5.20
CA SER A 20 12.44 3.39 -4.38
C SER A 20 13.08 4.58 -5.13
N GLY A 21 13.41 4.40 -6.41
CA GLY A 21 13.98 5.46 -7.24
C GLY A 21 13.03 6.63 -7.52
N GLN A 22 11.71 6.38 -7.57
CA GLN A 22 10.70 7.44 -7.66
C GLN A 22 10.55 8.18 -6.33
N GLY A 23 10.53 7.44 -5.22
CA GLY A 23 10.50 8.02 -3.87
C GLY A 23 11.65 9.00 -3.63
N LYS A 24 12.87 8.68 -4.10
CA LYS A 24 14.04 9.59 -4.01
C LYS A 24 13.86 10.90 -4.78
N LYS A 25 12.99 10.94 -5.79
CA LYS A 25 12.67 12.14 -6.59
C LYS A 25 11.41 12.87 -6.09
N GLY A 26 10.88 12.48 -4.93
CA GLY A 26 9.65 13.05 -4.38
C GLY A 26 8.37 12.57 -5.08
N ILE A 27 8.42 11.47 -5.82
CA ILE A 27 7.24 10.87 -6.45
C ILE A 27 6.72 9.78 -5.53
N ILE A 28 5.50 9.93 -5.04
CA ILE A 28 4.88 9.04 -4.04
C ILE A 28 3.55 8.50 -4.52
N LEU A 29 3.12 7.39 -3.91
CA LEU A 29 1.72 6.96 -3.99
C LEU A 29 0.90 7.83 -3.03
N LEU A 30 -0.18 8.43 -3.55
CA LEU A 30 -1.06 9.31 -2.77
C LEU A 30 -1.69 8.57 -1.59
N ASN A 31 -2.03 7.29 -1.77
CA ASN A 31 -2.61 6.41 -0.77
C ASN A 31 -1.58 5.58 0.01
N SER A 32 -0.28 5.91 -0.08
CA SER A 32 0.86 5.17 0.49
C SER A 32 1.05 3.75 -0.07
N VAL A 33 0.05 2.88 0.09
CA VAL A 33 -0.01 1.52 -0.46
C VAL A 33 -1.39 1.33 -1.07
N GLY A 34 -1.44 0.92 -2.35
CA GLY A 34 -2.70 0.51 -2.97
C GLY A 34 -3.02 -0.92 -2.61
N VAL A 35 -4.17 -1.17 -1.97
CA VAL A 35 -4.68 -2.53 -1.73
C VAL A 35 -5.61 -2.91 -2.86
N ILE A 36 -5.39 -4.09 -3.44
CA ILE A 36 -6.19 -4.68 -4.51
C ILE A 36 -6.86 -5.93 -3.96
N ASP A 37 -8.18 -5.88 -3.85
CA ASP A 37 -8.99 -6.96 -3.29
C ASP A 37 -9.09 -8.16 -4.23
N SER A 38 -9.35 -9.34 -3.64
CA SER A 38 -9.46 -10.61 -4.38
C SER A 38 -10.68 -10.67 -5.31
N ASP A 39 -11.71 -9.88 -5.03
CA ASP A 39 -12.93 -9.75 -5.83
C ASP A 39 -12.88 -8.58 -6.83
N TYR A 40 -11.85 -7.72 -6.77
CA TYR A 40 -11.67 -6.62 -7.72
C TYR A 40 -11.37 -7.14 -9.13
N ARG A 41 -12.08 -6.61 -10.14
CA ARG A 41 -11.91 -6.97 -11.57
C ARG A 41 -11.61 -5.77 -12.47
N GLY A 42 -11.54 -4.59 -11.87
CA GLY A 42 -11.22 -3.38 -12.62
C GLY A 42 -9.74 -3.33 -13.01
N ASN A 43 -9.45 -2.35 -13.86
CA ASN A 43 -8.08 -2.02 -14.21
C ASN A 43 -7.38 -1.32 -13.03
N ILE A 44 -6.19 -1.79 -12.66
CA ILE A 44 -5.41 -1.22 -11.58
C ILE A 44 -5.01 0.21 -11.95
N LYS A 45 -5.28 1.16 -11.05
CA LYS A 45 -4.86 2.55 -11.20
C LYS A 45 -3.84 2.89 -10.13
N VAL A 46 -2.83 3.67 -10.50
CA VAL A 46 -1.78 4.15 -9.62
C VAL A 46 -1.97 5.65 -9.43
N ALA A 47 -2.33 6.06 -8.21
CA ALA A 47 -2.47 7.46 -7.86
C ALA A 47 -1.10 8.01 -7.42
N LEU A 48 -0.42 8.72 -8.31
CA LEU A 48 0.87 9.34 -8.03
C LEU A 48 0.69 10.79 -7.60
N LYS A 49 1.54 11.24 -6.68
CA LYS A 49 1.69 12.64 -6.31
C LYS A 49 3.16 13.02 -6.38
N ASN A 50 3.43 14.16 -7.01
CA ASN A 50 4.73 14.80 -6.91
C ASN A 50 4.73 15.73 -5.67
N ILE A 51 5.66 15.51 -4.76
CA ILE A 51 5.88 16.32 -3.55
C ILE A 51 7.23 17.03 -3.55
N SER A 52 7.98 16.97 -4.67
CA SER A 52 9.18 17.81 -4.87
C SER A 52 8.83 19.06 -5.67
N ASP A 53 9.80 19.98 -5.75
CA ASP A 53 9.70 21.19 -6.58
C ASP A 53 10.10 20.94 -8.05
N ASP A 54 10.69 19.77 -8.33
CA ASP A 54 11.16 19.41 -9.66
C ASP A 54 10.03 18.80 -10.51
N LYS A 55 9.97 19.19 -11.79
CA LYS A 55 9.06 18.54 -12.74
C LYS A 55 9.43 17.07 -12.91
N TYR A 56 8.43 16.21 -12.92
CA TYR A 56 8.58 14.79 -13.18
C TYR A 56 7.67 14.37 -14.32
N GLU A 57 8.26 13.90 -15.40
CA GLU A 57 7.56 13.45 -16.59
C GLU A 57 7.42 11.92 -16.57
N ILE A 58 6.23 11.44 -16.95
CA ILE A 58 5.91 10.03 -17.08
C ILE A 58 5.48 9.79 -18.51
N ASN A 59 6.17 8.88 -19.18
CA ASN A 59 5.87 8.46 -20.53
C ASN A 59 5.12 7.13 -20.55
N ILE A 60 4.40 6.87 -21.64
CA ILE A 60 3.78 5.56 -21.87
C ILE A 60 4.88 4.48 -21.88
N GLY A 61 4.69 3.43 -21.07
CA GLY A 61 5.67 2.36 -20.90
C GLY A 61 6.61 2.53 -19.70
N ASP A 62 6.63 3.70 -19.05
CA ASP A 62 7.41 3.88 -17.83
C ASP A 62 6.89 2.98 -16.70
N ARG A 63 7.84 2.38 -15.98
CA ARG A 63 7.52 1.59 -14.79
C ARG A 63 7.24 2.52 -13.62
N ILE A 64 5.97 2.72 -13.31
CA ILE A 64 5.53 3.70 -12.31
C ILE A 64 5.22 3.14 -10.91
N ALA A 65 5.04 1.83 -10.77
CA ALA A 65 4.79 1.19 -9.47
C ALA A 65 5.33 -0.24 -9.47
N GLN A 66 5.15 -0.95 -8.37
CA GLN A 66 5.36 -2.39 -8.27
C GLN A 66 4.20 -3.03 -7.51
N LEU A 67 3.73 -4.19 -7.97
CA LEU A 67 2.67 -4.97 -7.36
C LEU A 67 3.28 -6.19 -6.65
N VAL A 68 2.92 -6.41 -5.39
CA VAL A 68 3.29 -7.60 -4.62
C VAL A 68 2.01 -8.30 -4.20
N ILE A 69 1.93 -9.62 -4.42
CA ILE A 69 0.81 -10.44 -3.94
C ILE A 69 1.24 -11.12 -2.64
N MET A 70 0.48 -10.94 -1.58
CA MET A 70 0.80 -11.50 -0.26
C MET A 70 -0.44 -12.17 0.36
N PRO A 71 -0.26 -13.22 1.18
CA PRO A 71 -1.35 -13.80 1.94
C PRO A 71 -1.88 -12.78 2.95
N ILE A 72 -3.18 -12.83 3.20
CA ILE A 72 -3.87 -12.06 4.24
C ILE A 72 -4.67 -13.00 5.13
N ILE A 73 -4.95 -12.54 6.35
CA ILE A 73 -5.89 -13.20 7.26
C ILE A 73 -7.19 -12.40 7.21
N LEU A 74 -8.29 -13.07 6.88
CA LEU A 74 -9.64 -12.52 7.01
C LEU A 74 -10.11 -12.81 8.43
N CYS A 75 -10.13 -11.78 9.29
CA CYS A 75 -10.46 -11.92 10.70
C CYS A 75 -11.93 -11.56 10.98
N ASP A 76 -12.53 -12.25 11.95
CA ASP A 76 -13.79 -11.85 12.56
C ASP A 76 -13.57 -10.78 13.64
N PHE A 77 -14.56 -9.92 13.83
CA PHE A 77 -14.59 -8.96 14.94
C PHE A 77 -15.00 -9.65 16.25
N VAL A 78 -14.45 -9.19 17.38
CA VAL A 78 -14.82 -9.64 18.73
C VAL A 78 -15.06 -8.44 19.65
N ASP A 79 -16.01 -8.56 20.59
CA ASP A 79 -16.51 -7.42 21.38
C ASP A 79 -15.57 -6.94 22.49
N SER A 80 -14.65 -7.79 22.97
CA SER A 80 -13.74 -7.42 24.07
C SER A 80 -12.38 -8.12 23.95
N TRP A 81 -11.31 -7.32 24.02
CA TRP A 81 -9.93 -7.76 24.19
C TRP A 81 -9.22 -6.78 25.15
N ASN A 82 -8.38 -7.25 26.08
CA ASN A 82 -7.47 -6.40 26.89
C ASN A 82 -6.54 -7.24 27.80
N ASP A 83 -6.08 -8.37 27.30
CA ASP A 83 -5.33 -9.39 28.05
C ASP A 83 -3.79 -9.23 27.98
N THR A 84 -3.29 -8.14 27.38
CA THR A 84 -1.85 -7.95 27.18
C THR A 84 -1.23 -7.00 28.19
N LYS A 85 0.03 -7.29 28.57
CA LYS A 85 0.83 -6.43 29.48
C LYS A 85 1.07 -5.01 28.94
N ARG A 86 0.97 -4.80 27.63
CA ARG A 86 1.13 -3.47 27.00
C ARG A 86 -0.12 -2.60 27.17
N SER A 87 -1.30 -3.22 27.31
CA SER A 87 -2.59 -2.54 27.41
C SER A 87 -2.72 -1.41 26.37
N ILE A 88 -3.12 -0.21 26.78
CA ILE A 88 -3.36 0.97 25.92
C ILE A 88 -2.09 1.77 25.56
N GLY A 89 -0.88 1.28 25.86
CA GLY A 89 0.37 2.01 25.60
C GLY A 89 0.72 2.17 24.11
N ALA A 90 0.80 3.41 23.62
CA ALA A 90 1.12 3.78 22.23
C ALA A 90 2.11 4.96 22.12
N PHE A 91 2.55 5.29 20.90
CA PHE A 91 3.37 6.49 20.58
C PHE A 91 4.65 6.68 21.43
N GLY A 92 5.47 5.64 21.53
CA GLY A 92 6.73 5.74 22.29
C GLY A 92 6.55 5.63 23.81
N SER A 93 5.44 5.06 24.27
CA SER A 93 5.13 4.79 25.69
C SER A 93 6.17 3.97 26.45
N THR A 94 7.14 3.35 25.76
CA THR A 94 8.25 2.62 26.37
C THR A 94 9.51 3.46 26.61
N GLY A 95 9.50 4.74 26.22
CA GLY A 95 10.64 5.65 26.36
C GLY A 95 11.81 5.34 25.41
N LYS A 96 12.61 6.37 25.11
CA LYS A 96 13.95 6.24 24.52
C LYS A 96 14.95 6.30 25.68
N GLN A 97 15.87 5.34 25.77
CA GLN A 97 17.18 5.62 26.36
C GLN A 97 18.00 6.41 25.35
#